data_AF-A0AAU4PQH6-F1
#
_entry.id   AF-A0AAU4PQH6-F1
#
_cell.length_a   1.000
_cell.length_b   1.000
_cell.length_c   1.000
_cell.angle_alpha   90.00
_cell.angle_beta   90.00
_cell.angle_gamma   90.00
#
_symmetry.space_group_name_H-M   'P 1'
#
loop_
_entity.id
_entity.type
_entity.pdbx_description
1 polymer ?
#
loop_
_entity_poly.entity_id
_entity_poly.type
_entity_poly.pdbx_seq_one_letter_code
_entity_poly.pdbx_strand_id
1 'polypeptide(L)'
;MTRRERAVVPASSPIRTPLQPHVEPINRAADQPEQPNPEVRNSRSTEVSESVTPEVPDSQSPAPDGPRWAALERKETRLRADQVQDLAALRRRVSAQRTTRSEIITDNTLIRIAVDLLLEQGDRLAGDTEAELLRSARPRRRS
;
A
#
# COMPACT_ATOMS: atom_id res chain seq x y z
N MET A 1 83.56 10.39 7.37
CA MET A 1 83.15 9.57 6.21
C MET A 1 81.65 9.34 6.35
N THR A 2 80.81 10.08 5.61
CA THR A 2 80.01 9.59 4.46
C THR A 2 79.08 8.42 4.87
N ARG A 3 77.76 8.39 4.68
CA ARG A 3 76.89 8.94 3.62
C ARG A 3 75.42 8.75 4.08
N ARG A 4 74.54 9.68 3.71
CA ARG A 4 73.06 9.57 3.79
C ARG A 4 72.56 8.46 2.86
N GLU A 5 71.50 7.74 3.24
CA GLU A 5 70.44 7.39 2.29
C GLU A 5 69.12 7.03 3.01
N ARG A 6 68.04 7.63 2.50
CA ARG A 6 66.63 7.34 2.79
C ARG A 6 66.20 6.10 2.00
N ALA A 7 65.29 5.29 2.54
CA ALA A 7 64.25 4.58 1.76
C ALA A 7 63.24 3.96 2.74
N VAL A 8 62.00 4.44 2.83
CA VAL A 8 60.83 4.14 1.97
C VAL A 8 59.94 3.08 2.63
N VAL A 9 58.73 3.53 2.95
CA VAL A 9 57.57 2.76 3.39
C VAL A 9 57.00 2.00 2.19
N PRO A 10 56.52 0.74 2.36
CA PRO A 10 55.52 0.22 1.45
C PRO A 10 54.17 -0.01 2.12
N ALA A 11 53.23 0.79 1.64
CA ALA A 11 51.80 0.59 1.37
C ALA A 11 51.10 -0.72 1.82
N SER A 12 50.08 -0.52 2.66
CA SER A 12 48.68 -0.98 2.55
C SER A 12 48.40 -2.18 1.63
N SER A 13 48.07 -3.33 2.22
CA SER A 13 47.48 -4.47 1.52
C SER A 13 45.99 -4.21 1.20
N PRO A 14 45.52 -4.36 -0.05
CA PRO A 14 44.10 -4.28 -0.36
C PRO A 14 43.37 -5.58 -0.01
N ILE A 15 42.20 -5.41 0.62
CA ILE A 15 41.19 -6.44 0.87
C ILE A 15 40.84 -7.15 -0.43
N ARG A 16 40.94 -8.47 -0.45
CA ARG A 16 40.60 -9.32 -1.61
C ARG A 16 39.09 -9.54 -1.64
N THR A 17 38.39 -8.79 -2.48
CA THR A 17 36.97 -8.97 -2.78
C THR A 17 36.73 -10.32 -3.48
N PRO A 18 35.72 -11.14 -3.08
CA PRO A 18 35.34 -12.32 -3.84
C PRO A 18 34.59 -11.94 -5.12
N LEU A 19 35.04 -12.50 -6.25
CA LEU A 19 34.44 -12.40 -7.59
C LEU A 19 33.00 -12.92 -7.59
N GLN A 20 32.06 -12.13 -8.12
CA GLN A 20 30.73 -12.61 -8.51
C GLN A 20 30.83 -13.43 -9.81
N PRO A 21 30.05 -14.52 -9.97
CA PRO A 21 30.01 -15.27 -11.23
C PRO A 21 29.21 -14.50 -12.30
N HIS A 22 29.88 -14.23 -13.41
CA HIS A 22 29.33 -13.66 -14.63
C HIS A 22 28.64 -14.76 -15.45
N VAL A 23 27.33 -14.61 -15.74
CA VAL A 23 26.57 -15.52 -16.59
C VAL A 23 26.31 -14.83 -17.93
N GLU A 24 26.98 -15.29 -18.99
CA GLU A 24 26.64 -14.91 -20.37
C GLU A 24 25.57 -15.85 -20.96
N PRO A 25 24.62 -15.33 -21.76
CA PRO A 25 23.58 -16.14 -22.39
C PRO A 25 24.08 -16.76 -23.70
N ILE A 26 24.08 -18.10 -23.79
CA ILE A 26 24.40 -18.82 -25.03
C ILE A 26 23.10 -19.08 -25.80
N ASN A 27 22.91 -18.32 -26.89
CA ASN A 27 21.87 -18.53 -27.89
C ASN A 27 22.13 -19.82 -28.68
N ARG A 28 21.12 -20.70 -28.76
CA ARG A 28 21.11 -21.88 -29.65
C ARG A 28 20.10 -21.64 -30.77
N ALA A 29 20.59 -21.42 -31.99
CA ALA A 29 19.78 -21.31 -33.20
C ALA A 29 19.32 -22.70 -33.68
N ALA A 30 18.06 -22.82 -34.12
CA ALA A 30 17.60 -23.48 -35.36
C ALA A 30 16.12 -23.90 -35.26
N ASP A 31 15.22 -23.02 -35.71
CA ASP A 31 14.17 -23.38 -36.69
C ASP A 31 13.52 -22.08 -37.20
N GLN A 32 13.46 -21.88 -38.52
CA GLN A 32 12.70 -20.80 -39.17
C GLN A 32 11.58 -21.45 -40.00
N PRO A 33 10.45 -20.75 -40.19
CA PRO A 33 10.24 -20.25 -41.54
C PRO A 33 9.74 -18.80 -41.61
N GLU A 34 10.32 -18.07 -42.56
CA GLU A 34 9.86 -16.83 -43.22
C GLU A 34 8.39 -16.94 -43.71
N GLN A 35 7.46 -15.98 -43.52
CA GLN A 35 7.19 -14.74 -44.29
C GLN A 35 5.86 -14.08 -43.80
N PRO A 36 5.39 -12.91 -44.28
CA PRO A 36 6.05 -11.67 -44.73
C PRO A 36 5.53 -10.42 -43.98
N ASN A 37 6.26 -9.32 -44.09
CA ASN A 37 5.88 -7.97 -43.64
C ASN A 37 4.77 -7.36 -44.53
N PRO A 38 3.72 -6.75 -43.96
CA PRO A 38 3.03 -5.65 -44.60
C PRO A 38 3.24 -4.37 -43.81
N GLU A 39 4.18 -3.54 -44.27
CA GLU A 39 4.09 -2.10 -44.04
C GLU A 39 2.87 -1.54 -44.79
N VAL A 40 2.29 -0.50 -44.21
CA VAL A 40 1.28 0.42 -44.74
C VAL A 40 -0.19 0.04 -44.54
N ARG A 41 -0.79 0.56 -43.45
CA ARG A 41 -1.97 1.42 -43.62
C ARG A 41 -2.26 2.32 -42.41
N ASN A 42 -1.91 3.59 -42.60
CA ASN A 42 -2.77 4.76 -42.41
C ASN A 42 -3.37 5.02 -41.03
N SER A 43 -2.80 6.04 -40.38
CA SER A 43 -3.42 7.03 -39.51
C SER A 43 -4.96 7.06 -39.58
N ARG A 44 -5.60 6.59 -38.51
CA ARG A 44 -6.93 7.06 -38.11
C ARG A 44 -6.85 7.51 -36.66
N SER A 45 -6.84 8.84 -36.48
CA SER A 45 -7.38 9.43 -35.27
C SER A 45 -8.81 8.93 -35.09
N THR A 46 -9.10 8.29 -33.97
CA THR A 46 -10.45 8.17 -33.43
C THR A 46 -10.36 8.36 -31.92
N GLU A 47 -10.53 9.63 -31.54
CA GLU A 47 -11.48 10.07 -30.51
C GLU A 47 -11.39 9.34 -29.16
N VAL A 48 -10.67 9.99 -28.23
CA VAL A 48 -10.84 9.78 -26.79
C VAL A 48 -12.30 10.13 -26.45
N SER A 49 -13.13 9.11 -26.20
CA SER A 49 -14.48 9.32 -25.67
C SER A 49 -14.37 9.95 -24.29
N GLU A 50 -14.82 11.21 -24.18
CA GLU A 50 -15.12 11.84 -22.90
C GLU A 50 -16.12 10.97 -22.13
N SER A 51 -15.72 10.50 -20.96
CA SER A 51 -16.62 9.86 -20.02
C SER A 51 -17.49 10.94 -19.39
N VAL A 52 -18.70 11.12 -19.93
CA VAL A 52 -19.73 11.97 -19.33
C VAL A 52 -20.13 11.34 -17.99
N THR A 53 -19.70 11.99 -16.90
CA THR A 53 -20.17 11.68 -15.55
C THR A 53 -21.53 12.38 -15.37
N PRO A 54 -22.61 11.67 -15.01
CA PRO A 54 -23.90 12.31 -14.79
C PRO A 54 -23.84 13.22 -13.57
N GLU A 55 -24.23 14.47 -13.77
CA GLU A 55 -24.32 15.51 -12.75
C GLU A 55 -25.47 15.17 -11.77
N VAL A 56 -25.12 14.98 -10.50
CA VAL A 56 -26.09 14.72 -9.42
C VAL A 56 -26.42 16.06 -8.76
N PRO A 57 -27.69 16.40 -8.48
CA PRO A 57 -28.07 17.70 -7.94
C PRO A 57 -27.46 17.98 -6.57
N ASP A 58 -26.87 19.17 -6.44
CA ASP A 58 -26.24 19.71 -5.23
C ASP A 58 -27.16 19.65 -4.00
N SER A 59 -26.75 18.84 -3.02
CA SER A 59 -27.24 18.92 -1.65
C SER A 59 -26.15 19.54 -0.78
N GLN A 60 -26.45 20.74 -0.29
CA GLN A 60 -25.57 21.71 0.35
C GLN A 60 -24.87 21.19 1.61
N SER A 61 -23.54 21.10 1.50
CA SER A 61 -22.54 21.44 2.53
C SER A 61 -21.23 21.59 1.74
N PRO A 62 -20.34 22.57 2.01
CA PRO A 62 -19.07 22.64 1.27
C PRO A 62 -18.30 21.37 1.58
N ALA A 63 -18.35 20.41 0.65
CA ALA A 63 -17.46 19.29 0.68
C ALA A 63 -16.04 19.87 0.68
N PRO A 64 -15.10 19.30 1.45
CA PRO A 64 -13.70 19.69 1.32
C PRO A 64 -13.32 19.72 -0.17
N ASP A 65 -12.49 20.68 -0.59
CA ASP A 65 -12.05 20.91 -1.98
C ASP A 65 -11.19 19.75 -2.53
N GLY A 66 -11.71 18.52 -2.48
CA GLY A 66 -11.00 17.30 -2.78
C GLY A 66 -11.69 16.04 -2.25
N PRO A 67 -11.22 14.86 -2.68
CA PRO A 67 -11.79 13.61 -2.24
C PRO A 67 -11.58 13.44 -0.73
N ARG A 68 -12.53 12.80 -0.03
CA ARG A 68 -12.51 12.64 1.44
C ARG A 68 -11.18 12.09 2.00
N TRP A 69 -10.50 11.23 1.25
CA TRP A 69 -9.24 10.65 1.69
C TRP A 69 -8.09 11.68 1.74
N ALA A 70 -8.18 12.80 1.03
CA ALA A 70 -7.16 13.86 1.04
C ALA A 70 -7.04 14.55 2.41
N ALA A 71 -8.11 14.51 3.22
CA ALA A 71 -8.11 15.03 4.59
C ALA A 71 -7.62 14.02 5.65
N LEU A 72 -7.25 12.80 5.25
CA LEU A 72 -6.85 11.72 6.16
C LEU A 72 -5.35 11.41 6.04
N GLU A 73 -4.71 11.17 7.18
CA GLU A 73 -3.31 10.73 7.22
C GLU A 73 -3.17 9.22 6.95
N ARG A 74 -2.18 8.83 6.15
CA ARG A 74 -1.91 7.42 5.84
C ARG A 74 -1.17 6.74 6.99
N LYS A 75 -1.76 5.68 7.53
CA LYS A 75 -1.13 4.77 8.51
C LYS A 75 -1.28 3.33 8.04
N GLU A 76 -0.18 2.58 8.04
CA GLU A 76 -0.21 1.14 7.72
C GLU A 76 -0.39 0.32 9.01
N THR A 77 -1.31 -0.65 8.97
CA THR A 77 -1.61 -1.54 10.09
C THR A 77 -1.70 -2.97 9.58
N ARG A 78 -1.07 -3.91 10.31
CA ARG A 78 -1.20 -5.34 10.04
C ARG A 78 -2.37 -5.89 10.87
N LEU A 79 -3.30 -6.55 10.20
CA LEU A 79 -4.45 -7.20 10.81
C LEU A 79 -4.31 -8.72 10.69
N ARG A 80 -4.86 -9.44 11.67
CA ARG A 80 -4.96 -10.89 11.60
C ARG A 80 -5.99 -11.31 10.55
N ALA A 81 -5.87 -12.54 10.04
CA ALA A 81 -6.74 -13.05 8.99
C ALA A 81 -8.21 -13.09 9.40
N ASP A 82 -8.51 -13.48 10.64
CA ASP A 82 -9.86 -13.43 11.23
C ASP A 82 -10.43 -12.01 11.22
N GLN A 83 -9.64 -11.02 11.66
CA GLN A 83 -10.05 -9.62 11.67
C GLN A 83 -10.39 -9.09 10.27
N VAL A 84 -9.63 -9.48 9.24
CA VAL A 84 -9.91 -9.08 7.85
C VAL A 84 -11.25 -9.67 7.37
N GLN A 85 -11.50 -10.95 7.67
CA GLN A 85 -12.77 -11.58 7.30
C GLN A 85 -13.96 -10.98 8.05
N ASP A 86 -13.80 -10.74 9.35
CA ASP A 86 -14.83 -10.16 10.20
C ASP A 86 -15.17 -8.73 9.81
N LEU A 87 -14.17 -7.92 9.43
CA LEU A 87 -14.38 -6.58 8.90
C LEU A 87 -15.18 -6.61 7.58
N ALA A 88 -14.82 -7.51 6.67
CA ALA A 88 -15.54 -7.65 5.40
C ALA A 88 -17.00 -8.08 5.62
N ALA A 89 -17.25 -9.02 6.53
CA ALA A 89 -18.59 -9.46 6.91
C ALA A 89 -19.39 -8.33 7.58
N LEU A 90 -18.76 -7.59 8.49
CA LEU A 90 -19.36 -6.42 9.16
C LEU A 90 -19.71 -5.34 8.14
N ARG A 91 -18.82 -5.02 7.20
CA ARG A 91 -19.08 -4.04 6.13
C ARG A 91 -20.31 -4.43 5.34
N ARG A 92 -20.42 -5.68 4.89
CA ARG A 92 -21.57 -6.18 4.12
C ARG A 92 -22.87 -6.05 4.92
N ARG A 93 -22.86 -6.46 6.19
CA ARG A 93 -24.01 -6.35 7.09
C ARG A 93 -24.45 -4.90 7.30
N VAL A 94 -23.51 -4.01 7.63
CA VAL A 94 -23.79 -2.58 7.82
C VAL A 94 -24.32 -1.96 6.53
N SER A 95 -23.73 -2.30 5.38
CA SER A 95 -24.16 -1.78 4.08
C SER A 95 -25.56 -2.24 3.69
N ALA A 96 -25.93 -3.48 4.03
CA ALA A 96 -27.25 -4.03 3.78
C ALA A 96 -28.35 -3.37 4.64
N GLN A 97 -28.01 -2.91 5.85
CA GLN A 97 -28.93 -2.28 6.79
C GLN A 97 -29.19 -0.79 6.49
N ARG A 98 -28.46 -0.20 5.54
CA ARG A 98 -28.57 1.23 5.23
C ARG A 98 -29.73 1.53 4.31
N THR A 99 -30.58 2.45 4.76
CA THR A 99 -31.63 3.07 3.94
C THR A 99 -31.05 4.06 2.94
N THR A 100 -30.04 4.84 3.35
CA THR A 100 -29.41 5.88 2.51
C THR A 100 -27.96 5.53 2.21
N ARG A 101 -27.58 5.62 0.93
CA ARG A 101 -26.25 5.25 0.40
C ARG A 101 -25.42 6.46 -0.03
N SER A 102 -25.48 7.56 0.75
CA SER A 102 -24.74 8.79 0.47
C SER A 102 -23.21 8.64 0.57
N GLU A 103 -22.73 7.83 1.52
CA GLU A 103 -21.30 7.52 1.67
C GLU A 103 -20.99 6.05 1.34
N ILE A 104 -19.85 5.76 0.72
CA ILE A 104 -19.33 4.38 0.62
C ILE A 104 -18.67 4.00 1.96
N ILE A 105 -19.19 2.95 2.61
CA ILE A 105 -18.56 2.38 3.82
C ILE A 105 -17.55 1.33 3.38
N THR A 106 -16.30 1.53 3.79
CA THR A 106 -15.18 0.62 3.53
C THR A 106 -14.67 0.03 4.85
N ASP A 107 -13.77 -0.94 4.76
CA ASP A 107 -13.10 -1.49 5.94
C ASP A 107 -12.33 -0.38 6.69
N ASN A 108 -11.73 0.57 5.96
CA ASN A 108 -11.09 1.75 6.54
C ASN A 108 -12.07 2.65 7.30
N THR A 109 -13.34 2.75 6.88
CA THR A 109 -14.37 3.48 7.65
C THR A 109 -14.63 2.79 8.98
N LEU A 110 -14.73 1.45 8.99
CA LEU A 110 -14.94 0.67 10.21
C LEU A 110 -13.72 0.70 11.14
N ILE A 111 -12.50 0.68 10.59
CA ILE A 111 -11.26 0.80 11.36
C ILE A 111 -11.19 2.17 12.03
N ARG A 112 -11.52 3.26 11.32
CA ARG A 112 -11.57 4.62 11.91
C ARG A 112 -12.53 4.68 13.09
N ILE A 113 -13.75 4.15 12.94
CA ILE A 113 -14.73 4.07 14.04
C ILE A 113 -14.19 3.22 15.21
N ALA A 114 -13.53 2.10 14.93
CA ALA A 114 -12.95 1.27 15.98
C ALA A 114 -11.82 1.98 16.75
N VAL A 115 -11.01 2.80 16.05
CA VAL A 115 -9.98 3.64 16.67
C VAL A 115 -10.61 4.71 17.56
N ASP A 116 -11.65 5.41 17.09
CA ASP A 116 -12.35 6.42 17.88
C ASP A 116 -12.91 5.80 19.18
N LEU A 117 -13.60 4.66 19.06
CA LEU A 117 -14.12 3.93 20.22
C LEU A 117 -13.00 3.50 21.18
N LEU A 118 -11.86 3.03 20.68
CA LEU A 118 -10.72 2.64 21.51
C LEU A 118 -10.12 3.85 22.25
N LEU A 119 -10.00 5.00 21.58
CA LEU A 119 -9.46 6.23 22.16
C LEU A 119 -10.40 6.79 23.25
N GLU A 120 -11.72 6.71 23.06
CA GLU A 120 -12.70 7.05 24.11
C GLU A 120 -12.55 6.18 25.37
N GLN A 121 -11.96 4.99 25.24
CA GLN A 121 -11.74 4.05 26.34
C GLN A 121 -10.32 4.11 26.91
N GLY A 122 -9.48 5.06 26.45
CA GLY A 122 -8.05 5.13 26.75
C GLY A 122 -7.73 5.05 28.25
N ASP A 123 -8.46 5.80 29.08
CA ASP A 123 -8.27 5.85 30.54
C ASP A 123 -8.53 4.50 31.24
N ARG A 124 -9.19 3.56 30.56
CA ARG A 124 -9.55 2.24 31.08
C ARG A 124 -8.59 1.14 30.61
N LEU A 125 -7.68 1.46 29.67
CA LEU A 125 -6.72 0.49 29.17
C LEU A 125 -5.71 0.13 30.24
N ALA A 126 -5.59 -1.17 30.52
CA ALA A 126 -4.67 -1.69 31.52
C ALA A 126 -4.09 -3.05 31.09
N GLY A 127 -2.82 -3.26 31.45
CA GLY A 127 -2.05 -4.47 31.15
C GLY A 127 -0.94 -4.23 30.12
N ASP A 128 -0.11 -5.25 29.92
CA ASP A 128 1.14 -5.16 29.16
C ASP A 128 1.08 -5.96 27.84
N THR A 129 0.01 -6.73 27.64
CA THR A 129 -0.20 -7.56 26.45
C THR A 129 -1.43 -7.14 25.67
N GLU A 130 -1.46 -7.40 24.35
CA GLU A 130 -2.64 -7.16 23.50
C GLU A 130 -3.90 -7.81 24.10
N ALA A 131 -3.77 -9.02 24.63
CA ALA A 131 -4.88 -9.76 25.21
C ALA A 131 -5.41 -9.11 26.50
N GLU A 132 -4.56 -8.52 27.33
CA GLU A 132 -4.97 -7.78 28.53
C GLU A 132 -5.61 -6.45 28.18
N LEU A 133 -4.99 -5.69 27.27
CA LEU A 133 -5.53 -4.43 26.78
C LEU A 133 -6.93 -4.65 26.16
N LEU A 134 -7.09 -5.68 25.34
CA LEU A 134 -8.40 -6.04 24.77
C LEU A 134 -9.43 -6.41 25.85
N ARG A 135 -9.03 -7.14 26.90
CA ARG A 135 -9.93 -7.46 28.03
C ARG A 135 -10.36 -6.20 28.79
N SER A 136 -9.43 -5.28 29.03
CA SER A 136 -9.70 -4.02 29.75
C SER A 136 -10.61 -3.06 28.96
N ALA A 137 -10.44 -3.01 27.62
CA ALA A 137 -11.22 -2.17 26.72
C ALA A 137 -12.69 -2.61 26.59
N ARG A 138 -12.98 -3.92 26.73
CA ARG A 138 -14.33 -4.45 26.51
C ARG A 138 -15.34 -3.80 27.49
N PRO A 139 -16.49 -3.31 26.99
CA PRO A 139 -17.55 -2.83 27.86
C PRO A 139 -18.10 -4.00 28.69
N ARG A 140 -18.34 -3.76 29.99
CA ARG A 140 -19.10 -4.70 30.82
C ARG A 140 -20.51 -4.77 30.23
N ARG A 141 -20.86 -5.88 29.60
CA ARG A 141 -22.23 -6.10 29.10
C ARG A 141 -23.15 -5.99 30.31
N ARG A 142 -24.02 -4.97 30.33
CA ARG A 142 -25.14 -4.96 31.29
C ARG A 142 -26.03 -6.14 30.90
N SER A 143 -26.15 -7.09 31.83
CA SER A 143 -27.11 -8.19 31.78
C SER A 143 -28.53 -7.67 31.92
#